data_AF-A0A357BJK5-F1
#
_entry.id   AF-A0A357BJK5-F1
#
_cell.length_a   1.000
_cell.length_b   1.000
_cell.length_c   1.000
_cell.angle_alpha   90.00
_cell.angle_beta   90.00
_cell.angle_gamma   90.00
#
_symmetry.space_group_name_H-M   'P 1'
#
loop_
_entity.id
_entity.type
_entity.pdbx_description
1 polymer ?
#
loop_
_entity_poly.entity_id
_entity_poly.type
_entity_poly.pdbx_seq_one_letter_code
_entity_poly.pdbx_strand_id
1 'polypeptide(L)'
;MIHFTKHERLVLVMLALVLLIGSSLSYIFKTYPQLNDIVNLLDNGQIYRKVDINTATAEELVAVPYIGPSTARQIMEYRQENGPFTDLQQLKSLKGIREKNYERFRPFLKISGRK
;
A
#
# COMPACT_ATOMS: atom_id res chain seq x y z
N MET A 1 37.25 -33.66 -13.56
CA MET A 1 37.00 -33.13 -12.19
C MET A 1 37.21 -31.63 -12.28
N ILE A 2 36.16 -30.82 -12.23
CA ILE A 2 36.30 -29.36 -12.34
C ILE A 2 36.99 -28.87 -11.04
N HIS A 3 38.23 -28.39 -11.14
CA HIS A 3 39.02 -28.01 -9.98
C HIS A 3 38.94 -26.50 -9.77
N PHE A 4 38.09 -26.08 -8.82
CA PHE A 4 37.90 -24.67 -8.52
C PHE A 4 39.00 -24.10 -7.59
N THR A 5 39.47 -22.90 -7.91
CA THR A 5 40.37 -22.13 -7.05
C THR A 5 39.67 -21.75 -5.73
N LYS A 6 40.44 -21.32 -4.72
CA LYS A 6 39.88 -20.88 -3.43
C LYS A 6 38.90 -19.71 -3.61
N HIS A 7 39.21 -18.78 -4.51
CA HIS A 7 38.37 -17.62 -4.80
C HIS A 7 37.07 -18.01 -5.53
N GLU A 8 37.14 -18.92 -6.51
CA GLU A 8 35.94 -19.40 -7.22
C GLU A 8 34.97 -20.12 -6.27
N ARG A 9 35.47 -20.96 -5.36
CA ARG A 9 34.63 -21.59 -4.34
C ARG A 9 33.99 -20.57 -3.39
N LEU A 10 34.74 -19.54 -3.01
CA LEU A 10 34.21 -18.47 -2.16
C LEU A 10 33.06 -17.72 -2.85
N VAL A 11 33.23 -17.38 -4.14
CA VAL A 11 32.18 -16.73 -4.94
C VAL A 11 30.92 -17.60 -5.02
N LEU A 12 31.08 -18.91 -5.27
CA LEU A 12 29.95 -19.84 -5.31
C LEU A 12 29.19 -19.92 -3.98
N VAL A 13 29.92 -19.94 -2.86
CA VAL A 13 29.31 -19.92 -1.52
C VAL A 13 28.58 -18.61 -1.27
N MET A 14 29.16 -17.47 -1.63
CA MET A 14 28.50 -16.17 -1.48
C MET A 14 27.23 -16.08 -2.33
N LEU A 15 27.26 -16.56 -3.58
CA LEU A 15 26.08 -16.61 -4.43
C LEU A 15 24.99 -17.52 -3.84
N ALA A 16 25.36 -18.69 -3.34
CA ALA A 16 24.41 -19.59 -2.69
C ALA A 16 23.77 -18.93 -1.45
N LEU A 17 24.55 -18.24 -0.63
CA LEU A 17 24.03 -17.52 0.54
C LEU A 17 23.08 -16.39 0.14
N VAL A 18 23.43 -15.59 -0.87
CA VAL A 18 22.56 -14.53 -1.38
C VAL A 18 21.21 -15.10 -1.87
N LEU A 19 21.24 -16.22 -2.58
CA LEU A 19 20.01 -16.90 -3.04
C LEU A 19 19.17 -17.45 -1.89
N LEU A 20 19.81 -18.06 -0.89
CA LEU A 20 19.14 -18.59 0.30
C LEU A 20 18.50 -17.49 1.14
N ILE A 21 19.22 -16.39 1.37
CA ILE A 21 18.72 -15.22 2.09
C ILE A 21 17.55 -14.61 1.32
N GLY A 22 17.69 -14.39 0.02
CA GLY A 22 16.63 -13.81 -0.82
C GLY A 22 15.36 -14.67 -0.82
N SER A 23 15.50 -15.99 -0.95
CA SER A 23 14.38 -16.93 -0.93
C SER A 23 13.68 -16.96 0.44
N SER A 24 14.46 -16.98 1.52
CA SER A 24 13.94 -16.95 2.89
C SER A 24 13.21 -15.65 3.18
N LEU A 25 13.78 -14.51 2.75
CA LEU A 25 13.17 -13.20 2.90
C LEU A 25 11.84 -13.13 2.14
N SER A 26 11.83 -13.55 0.88
CA SER A 26 10.61 -13.62 0.06
C SER A 26 9.52 -14.48 0.71
N TYR A 27 9.90 -15.63 1.28
CA TYR A 27 8.98 -16.49 2.01
C TYR A 27 8.38 -15.82 3.25
N ILE A 28 9.22 -15.12 4.03
CA ILE A 28 8.79 -14.37 5.23
C ILE A 28 7.79 -13.27 4.85
N PHE A 29 8.08 -12.47 3.83
CA PHE A 29 7.20 -11.39 3.38
C PHE A 29 5.84 -11.90 2.89
N LYS A 30 5.81 -13.06 2.22
CA LYS A 30 4.55 -13.69 1.79
C LYS A 30 3.75 -14.25 2.97
N THR A 31 4.44 -14.77 3.99
CA THR A 31 3.81 -15.37 5.17
C THR A 31 3.27 -14.31 6.14
N TYR A 32 3.95 -13.16 6.24
CA TYR A 32 3.61 -12.09 7.18
C TYR A 32 3.37 -10.76 6.47
N PRO A 33 2.23 -10.60 5.77
CA PRO A 33 1.92 -9.38 5.01
C PRO A 33 1.90 -8.11 5.87
N GLN A 34 1.67 -8.22 7.19
CA GLN A 34 1.75 -7.09 8.12
C GLN A 34 3.15 -6.46 8.21
N LEU A 35 4.20 -7.18 7.82
CA LEU A 35 5.56 -6.63 7.77
C LEU A 35 5.72 -5.59 6.66
N ASN A 36 4.84 -5.59 5.64
CA ASN A 36 4.88 -4.59 4.56
C ASN A 36 4.71 -3.17 5.09
N ASP A 37 3.85 -2.98 6.09
CA ASP A 37 3.64 -1.67 6.70
C ASP A 37 4.95 -1.21 7.37
N ILE A 38 5.63 -2.10 8.12
CA ILE A 38 6.93 -1.81 8.75
C ILE A 38 8.01 -1.48 7.72
N VAL A 39 8.02 -2.18 6.60
CA VAL A 39 9.04 -1.97 5.55
C VAL A 39 8.78 -0.66 4.81
N ASN A 40 7.51 -0.33 4.54
CA ASN A 40 7.12 0.96 3.99
C ASN A 40 7.47 2.12 4.94
N LEU A 41 7.39 1.88 6.26
CA LEU A 41 7.79 2.85 7.29
C LEU A 41 9.29 3.15 7.26
N LEU A 42 10.11 2.13 7.05
CA LEU A 42 11.57 2.26 6.97
C LEU A 42 12.00 2.92 5.65
N ASP A 43 11.28 2.67 4.56
CA ASP A 43 11.61 3.18 3.22
C ASP A 43 11.15 4.63 3.01
N ASN A 44 9.93 4.97 3.45
CA ASN A 44 9.30 6.26 3.13
C ASN A 44 9.13 7.18 4.34
N GLY A 45 9.48 6.75 5.55
CA GLY A 45 9.42 7.56 6.77
C GLY A 45 8.01 8.04 7.15
N GLN A 46 6.96 7.52 6.54
CA GLN A 46 5.57 7.95 6.72
C GLN A 46 4.68 6.75 7.03
N ILE A 47 4.01 6.76 8.18
CA ILE A 47 2.85 5.90 8.42
C ILE A 47 1.68 6.53 7.67
N TYR A 48 1.36 6.07 6.46
CA TYR A 48 0.06 6.42 5.87
C TYR A 48 -1.04 5.65 6.60
N ARG A 49 -1.47 6.19 7.75
CA ARG A 49 -2.61 5.65 8.49
C ARG A 49 -3.82 5.68 7.57
N LYS A 50 -4.47 4.52 7.40
CA LYS A 50 -5.67 4.45 6.57
C LYS A 50 -6.72 5.45 7.05
N VAL A 51 -7.10 6.35 6.15
CA VAL A 51 -8.11 7.38 6.38
C VAL A 51 -9.48 6.78 6.16
N ASP A 52 -10.39 7.01 7.10
CA ASP A 52 -11.74 6.49 7.02
C ASP A 52 -12.61 7.37 6.11
N ILE A 53 -13.06 6.80 4.99
CA ILE A 53 -13.80 7.56 3.99
C ILE A 53 -15.21 7.97 4.44
N ASN A 54 -15.73 7.51 5.58
CA ASN A 54 -17.04 7.95 6.07
C ASN A 54 -16.94 9.02 7.16
N THR A 55 -15.78 9.15 7.81
CA THR A 55 -15.60 10.04 8.96
C THR A 55 -14.54 11.13 8.76
N ALA A 56 -13.65 10.96 7.78
CA ALA A 56 -12.58 11.92 7.53
C ALA A 56 -13.09 13.29 7.07
N THR A 57 -12.48 14.34 7.57
CA THR A 57 -12.64 15.74 7.14
C THR A 57 -12.08 15.95 5.73
N ALA A 58 -12.39 17.11 5.12
CA ALA A 58 -11.85 17.46 3.81
C ALA A 58 -10.32 17.56 3.84
N GLU A 59 -9.77 18.11 4.92
CA GLU A 59 -8.33 18.26 5.16
C GLU A 59 -7.64 16.90 5.29
N GLU A 60 -8.23 15.97 6.05
CA GLU A 60 -7.72 14.59 6.19
C GLU A 60 -7.77 13.82 4.88
N LEU A 61 -8.81 14.04 4.05
CA LEU A 61 -8.90 13.45 2.73
C LEU A 61 -7.83 14.00 1.77
N VAL A 62 -7.55 15.30 1.80
CA VAL A 62 -6.50 15.92 0.98
C VAL A 62 -5.10 15.47 1.40
N ALA A 63 -4.92 15.10 2.67
CA ALA A 63 -3.66 14.52 3.15
C ALA A 63 -3.39 13.10 2.62
N VAL A 64 -4.39 12.43 2.03
CA VAL A 64 -4.21 11.12 1.41
C VAL A 64 -3.42 11.28 0.10
N PRO A 65 -2.32 10.52 -0.10
CA PRO A 65 -1.59 10.55 -1.34
C PRO A 65 -2.50 10.35 -2.55
N TYR A 66 -2.29 11.19 -3.59
CA TYR A 66 -3.06 11.19 -4.84
C TYR A 66 -4.52 11.67 -4.73
N ILE A 67 -5.00 12.09 -3.56
CA ILE A 67 -6.30 12.73 -3.40
C ILE A 67 -6.10 14.25 -3.30
N GLY A 68 -6.65 14.96 -4.29
CA GLY A 68 -6.64 16.43 -4.29
C GLY A 68 -7.93 17.04 -3.72
N PRO A 69 -7.98 18.37 -3.53
CA PRO A 69 -9.14 19.09 -3.00
C PRO A 69 -10.46 18.82 -3.74
N SER A 70 -10.40 18.63 -5.07
CA SER A 70 -11.56 18.31 -5.90
C SER A 70 -12.16 16.95 -5.53
N THR A 71 -11.32 15.92 -5.43
CA THR A 71 -11.75 14.57 -5.05
C THR A 71 -12.24 14.52 -3.61
N ALA A 72 -11.55 15.20 -2.69
CA ALA A 72 -12.00 15.31 -1.30
C ALA A 72 -13.40 15.93 -1.20
N ARG A 73 -13.67 17.00 -1.96
CA ARG A 73 -14.99 17.62 -2.02
C ARG A 73 -16.06 16.68 -2.55
N GLN A 74 -15.78 15.98 -3.66
CA GLN A 74 -16.71 14.99 -4.23
C GLN A 74 -17.03 13.86 -3.26
N ILE A 75 -16.06 13.41 -2.47
CA ILE A 75 -16.29 12.40 -1.42
C ILE A 75 -17.27 12.95 -0.38
N MET A 76 -17.10 14.19 0.07
CA MET A 76 -18.00 14.83 1.04
C MET A 76 -19.42 14.98 0.47
N GLU A 77 -19.54 15.47 -0.76
CA GLU A 77 -20.82 15.62 -1.47
C GLU A 77 -21.52 14.26 -1.62
N TYR A 78 -20.77 13.23 -2.03
CA TYR A 78 -21.32 11.88 -2.15
C TYR A 78 -21.91 11.37 -0.84
N ARG A 79 -21.22 11.59 0.31
CA ARG A 79 -21.74 11.18 1.63
C ARG A 79 -23.06 11.86 1.98
N GLN A 80 -23.20 13.13 1.59
CA GLN A 80 -24.40 13.91 1.87
C GLN A 80 -25.58 13.48 1.01
N GLU A 81 -25.34 13.17 -0.26
CA GLU A 81 -26.38 12.82 -1.23
C GLU A 81 -26.79 11.35 -1.17
N ASN A 82 -25.82 10.44 -0.98
CA ASN A 82 -26.02 8.99 -1.11
C ASN A 82 -25.92 8.24 0.23
N GLY A 83 -25.51 8.94 1.30
CA GLY A 83 -25.17 8.32 2.57
C GLY A 83 -23.74 7.75 2.60
N PRO A 84 -23.39 7.00 3.67
CA PRO A 84 -22.03 6.50 3.85
C PRO A 84 -21.64 5.49 2.77
N PHE A 85 -20.35 5.48 2.42
CA PHE A 85 -19.74 4.45 1.59
C PHE A 85 -19.84 3.08 2.28
N THR A 86 -20.35 2.09 1.56
CA THR A 86 -20.38 0.68 1.98
C THR A 86 -19.25 -0.12 1.33
N ASP A 87 -18.75 0.33 0.19
CA ASP A 87 -17.56 -0.20 -0.49
C ASP A 87 -16.71 0.94 -1.02
N LEU A 88 -15.39 0.83 -0.87
CA LEU A 88 -14.44 1.74 -1.50
C LEU A 88 -14.60 1.78 -3.02
N GLN A 89 -15.10 0.72 -3.68
CA GLN A 89 -15.34 0.71 -5.13
C GLN A 89 -16.33 1.79 -5.58
N GLN A 90 -17.23 2.25 -4.71
CA GLN A 90 -18.17 3.33 -5.02
C GLN A 90 -17.45 4.66 -5.35
N LEU A 91 -16.20 4.84 -4.92
CA LEU A 91 -15.34 5.97 -5.32
C LEU A 91 -15.19 6.09 -6.84
N LYS A 92 -15.25 4.97 -7.58
CA LYS A 92 -15.15 4.98 -9.05
C LYS A 92 -16.33 5.69 -9.73
N SER A 93 -17.43 5.91 -9.01
CA SER A 93 -18.54 6.72 -9.51
C SER A 93 -18.24 8.23 -9.51
N LEU A 94 -17.23 8.67 -8.76
CA LEU A 94 -16.86 10.08 -8.68
C LEU A 94 -16.15 10.54 -9.95
N LYS A 95 -16.52 11.73 -10.42
CA LYS A 95 -16.00 12.29 -11.68
C LYS A 95 -14.49 12.51 -11.60
N GLY A 96 -13.76 11.89 -12.53
CA GLY A 96 -12.30 12.01 -12.64
C GLY A 96 -11.52 10.90 -11.94
N ILE A 97 -12.20 9.96 -11.28
CA ILE A 97 -11.58 8.77 -10.72
C ILE A 97 -11.59 7.65 -11.76
N ARG A 98 -10.44 7.45 -12.41
CA ARG A 98 -10.21 6.28 -13.29
C ARG A 98 -9.61 5.13 -12.48
N GLU A 99 -9.69 3.91 -13.01
CA GLU A 99 -9.13 2.70 -12.39
C GLU A 99 -7.70 2.90 -11.89
N LYS A 100 -6.83 3.48 -12.73
CA LYS A 100 -5.43 3.76 -12.38
C LYS A 100 -5.27 4.71 -11.19
N ASN A 101 -6.13 5.72 -11.06
CA ASN A 101 -6.07 6.66 -9.94
C ASN A 101 -6.60 5.99 -8.67
N TYR A 102 -7.69 5.25 -8.82
CA TYR A 102 -8.30 4.49 -7.73
C TYR A 102 -7.32 3.52 -7.06
N GLU A 103 -6.61 2.71 -7.84
CA GLU A 103 -5.64 1.74 -7.32
C GLU A 103 -4.47 2.39 -6.58
N ARG A 104 -4.17 3.67 -6.85
CA ARG A 104 -3.09 4.41 -6.18
C ARG A 104 -3.47 4.86 -4.77
N PHE A 105 -4.69 5.37 -4.57
CA PHE A 105 -5.08 5.91 -3.27
C PHE A 105 -5.89 4.93 -2.42
N ARG A 106 -6.56 3.93 -3.02
CA ARG A 106 -7.33 2.90 -2.29
C ARG A 106 -6.58 2.27 -1.12
N PRO A 107 -5.27 1.93 -1.22
CA PRO A 107 -4.54 1.32 -0.10
C PRO A 107 -4.49 2.19 1.16
N PHE A 108 -4.63 3.51 1.02
CA PHE A 108 -4.61 4.47 2.12
C PHE A 108 -6.00 4.79 2.67
N LEU A 109 -7.04 4.13 2.17
CA LEU A 109 -8.42 4.34 2.61
C LEU A 109 -8.95 3.10 3.33
N LYS A 110 -9.91 3.32 4.22
CA LYS A 110 -10.70 2.26 4.85
C LYS A 110 -12.14 2.69 5.03
N ILE A 111 -12.99 1.70 5.27
CA ILE A 111 -14.33 1.89 5.83
C ILE A 111 -14.29 1.18 7.18
N SER A 112 -14.38 1.92 8.28
CA SER A 112 -14.64 1.30 9.58
C SER A 112 -16.13 1.00 9.63
N GLY A 113 -16.49 -0.29 9.53
CA GLY A 113 -17.85 -0.72 9.83
C GLY A 113 -18.24 -0.21 11.22
N ARG A 114 -19.46 0.32 11.36
CA ARG A 114 -19.99 0.69 12.68
C ARG A 114 -19.79 -0.50 13.62
N LYS A 115 -19.27 -0.23 14.82
CA LYS A 115 -19.56 -1.09 15.97
C LYS A 115 -21.07 -1.12 16.21
#